data_AF-A0A5Z1W052-F1
#
_entry.id   AF-A0A5Z1W052-F1
#
_cell.length_a   1.000
_cell.length_b   1.000
_cell.length_c   1.000
_cell.angle_alpha   90.00
_cell.angle_beta   90.00
_cell.angle_gamma   90.00
#
_symmetry.space_group_name_H-M   'P 1'
#
loop_
_entity.id
_entity.type
_entity.pdbx_description
1 polymer ?
#
loop_
_entity_poly.entity_id
_entity_poly.type
_entity_poly.pdbx_seq_one_letter_code
_entity_poly.pdbx_strand_id
1 'polypeptide(L)'
;MKTKQLKAMEIIEFWRLIEFLNQKAFPIQNMEDRKVQLSKMEELNQNKLTIFEEVTDQQTIKEKIKDNEKLNEQLPITSSDFHIVVGRMQRKIIIDTLYQEFKDRETVENNTENIAMLAMKVNSEGQYIKESLRVSPLLWGMTVCCQYPNKLKTKLKLEEYYKTMATIEAHFFSVNEAENKITVKLLNRLFNYIVKLFVDDYVSIEQKNGVTYYNNLIYTRFKNQKEFDKYNDTLENHSELMISFFQSDFELVLNKLKTTNNQDDFVDYVTALHDDRNRNELENNRKDIRQNDDLLTSMLDPLNSPKGKWPSKHSPVLMQQLAINAYLQQEGKIFSVNGPPGTGKTTLLKELIAHNVVERAAILAEYKNADDAFNTISFKDGSKKYRGYDNEFNHFYGLKNDKINDFNLLVASSNNAAVENITKELPDYASLMDGIDSKETSEIKELFNQRKQETELSFRVR
;
A
#
# COMPACT_ATOMS: atom_id res chain seq x y z
N MET A 1 -20.29 13.78 20.54
CA MET A 1 -19.29 12.72 20.22
C MET A 1 -18.64 12.27 21.51
N LYS A 2 -18.49 10.95 21.72
CA LYS A 2 -17.78 10.41 22.89
C LYS A 2 -16.32 10.90 22.84
N THR A 3 -15.71 11.26 23.97
CA THR A 3 -14.32 11.78 24.05
C THR A 3 -13.31 10.90 23.30
N LYS A 4 -13.45 9.58 23.37
CA LYS A 4 -12.61 8.61 22.64
C LYS A 4 -12.73 8.73 21.11
N GLN A 5 -13.92 8.98 20.59
CA GLN A 5 -14.14 9.09 19.15
C GLN A 5 -13.50 10.34 18.56
N LEU A 6 -13.59 11.48 19.26
CA LEU A 6 -12.87 12.69 18.88
C LEU A 6 -11.35 12.44 18.88
N LYS A 7 -10.84 11.72 19.90
CA LYS A 7 -9.43 11.35 19.99
C LYS A 7 -9.00 10.44 18.84
N ALA A 8 -9.79 9.44 18.48
CA ALA A 8 -9.53 8.58 17.32
C ALA A 8 -9.46 9.41 16.03
N MET A 9 -10.40 10.34 15.83
CA MET A 9 -10.37 11.23 14.66
C MET A 9 -9.10 12.11 14.63
N GLU A 10 -8.63 12.61 15.77
CA GLU A 10 -7.36 13.35 15.84
C GLU A 10 -6.16 12.48 15.47
N ILE A 11 -6.11 11.24 15.93
CA ILE A 11 -5.02 10.30 15.62
C ILE A 11 -5.01 9.96 14.13
N ILE A 12 -6.18 9.64 13.56
CA ILE A 12 -6.30 9.34 12.13
C ILE A 12 -5.97 10.56 11.27
N GLU A 13 -6.42 11.75 11.67
CA GLU A 13 -6.07 12.99 10.98
C GLU A 13 -4.56 13.27 11.03
N PHE A 14 -3.91 12.99 12.16
CA PHE A 14 -2.45 13.12 12.27
C PHE A 14 -1.72 12.18 11.30
N TRP A 15 -2.09 10.90 11.22
CA TRP A 15 -1.49 9.97 10.25
C TRP A 15 -1.78 10.36 8.81
N ARG A 16 -3.00 10.80 8.52
CA ARG A 16 -3.37 11.34 7.21
C ARG A 16 -2.47 12.51 6.83
N LEU A 17 -2.23 13.46 7.74
CA LEU A 17 -1.38 14.61 7.43
C LEU A 17 0.09 14.24 7.25
N ILE A 18 0.62 13.30 8.05
CA ILE A 18 1.97 12.76 7.85
C ILE A 18 2.10 12.20 6.45
N GLU A 19 1.18 11.35 6.02
CA GLU A 19 1.28 10.70 4.71
C GLU A 19 1.06 11.70 3.57
N PHE A 20 0.11 12.62 3.72
CA PHE A 20 -0.21 13.62 2.71
C PHE A 20 0.95 14.58 2.46
N LEU A 21 1.56 15.07 3.54
CA LEU A 21 2.68 16.00 3.49
C LEU A 21 4.03 15.28 3.40
N ASN A 22 4.06 13.97 3.16
CA ASN A 22 5.29 13.27 2.88
C ASN A 22 5.61 13.31 1.38
N GLN A 23 6.86 13.56 1.07
CA GLN A 23 7.39 13.60 -0.29
C GLN A 23 8.79 12.98 -0.29
N LYS A 24 9.21 12.36 -1.40
CA LYS A 24 10.57 11.84 -1.55
C LYS A 24 11.57 12.97 -1.78
N ALA A 25 12.85 12.69 -1.57
CA ALA A 25 13.91 13.56 -2.06
C ALA A 25 13.82 13.75 -3.58
N PHE A 26 14.40 14.83 -4.08
CA PHE A 26 14.49 15.14 -5.50
C PHE A 26 15.15 13.95 -6.22
N PRO A 27 14.57 13.47 -7.33
CA PRO A 27 15.07 12.26 -7.98
C PRO A 27 16.46 12.52 -8.59
N ILE A 28 17.41 11.66 -8.23
CA ILE A 28 18.78 11.71 -8.71
C ILE A 28 19.06 10.39 -9.42
N GLN A 29 19.61 10.48 -10.63
CA GLN A 29 20.02 9.30 -11.38
C GLN A 29 21.10 8.52 -10.62
N ASN A 30 20.95 7.19 -10.58
CA ASN A 30 21.98 6.31 -10.03
C ASN A 30 23.33 6.56 -10.75
N MET A 31 24.43 6.62 -9.99
CA MET A 31 25.77 6.82 -10.55
C MET A 31 26.17 5.76 -11.58
N GLU A 32 25.74 4.50 -11.41
CA GLU A 32 26.00 3.43 -12.38
C GLU A 32 25.26 3.69 -13.69
N ASP A 33 23.96 3.95 -13.62
CA ASP A 33 23.12 4.30 -14.76
C ASP A 33 23.63 5.55 -15.48
N ARG A 34 24.08 6.56 -14.73
CA ARG A 34 24.66 7.78 -15.31
C ARG A 34 25.98 7.51 -16.03
N LYS A 35 26.87 6.68 -15.46
CA LYS A 35 28.11 6.27 -16.14
C LYS A 35 27.80 5.53 -17.43
N VAL A 36 26.81 4.64 -17.37
CA VAL A 36 26.34 3.86 -18.49
C VAL A 36 25.78 4.77 -19.60
N GLN A 37 24.87 5.69 -19.28
CA GLN A 37 24.29 6.65 -20.21
C GLN A 37 25.35 7.52 -20.90
N LEU A 38 26.38 7.96 -20.15
CA LEU A 38 27.45 8.80 -20.68
C LEU A 38 28.56 8.01 -21.40
N SER A 39 28.59 6.69 -21.23
CA SER A 39 29.63 5.86 -21.82
C SER A 39 29.40 5.65 -23.32
N LYS A 40 30.48 5.65 -24.10
CA LYS A 40 30.47 5.21 -25.50
C LYS A 40 30.70 3.70 -25.65
N MET A 41 30.48 2.92 -24.58
CA MET A 41 30.78 1.49 -24.52
C MET A 41 30.10 0.72 -25.66
N GLU A 42 30.76 -0.33 -26.15
CA GLU A 42 30.26 -1.16 -27.25
C GLU A 42 29.14 -2.09 -26.79
N GLU A 43 29.15 -2.55 -25.53
CA GLU A 43 28.15 -3.48 -24.98
C GLU A 43 27.69 -3.07 -23.57
N LEU A 44 26.37 -3.02 -23.39
CA LEU A 44 25.67 -2.73 -22.14
C LEU A 44 25.32 -4.03 -21.42
N ASN A 45 25.86 -4.23 -20.22
CA ASN A 45 25.53 -5.38 -19.38
C ASN A 45 24.27 -5.15 -18.51
N GLN A 46 23.37 -4.25 -18.92
CA GLN A 46 22.15 -3.92 -18.19
C GLN A 46 20.91 -4.30 -19.01
N ASN A 47 19.91 -4.89 -18.35
CA ASN A 47 18.63 -5.24 -18.96
C ASN A 47 17.65 -4.06 -19.02
N LYS A 48 17.88 -3.05 -18.18
CA LYS A 48 17.11 -1.81 -18.12
C LYS A 48 18.02 -0.65 -17.72
N LEU A 49 17.69 0.56 -18.14
CA LEU A 49 18.40 1.78 -17.78
C LEU A 49 17.41 2.93 -17.57
N THR A 50 17.47 3.60 -16.41
CA THR A 50 16.68 4.80 -16.15
C THR A 50 17.49 6.04 -16.54
N ILE A 51 16.94 6.82 -17.45
CA ILE A 51 17.59 7.96 -18.10
C ILE A 51 17.09 9.25 -17.47
N PHE A 52 18.01 10.16 -17.20
CA PHE A 52 17.73 11.51 -16.73
C PHE A 52 18.37 12.49 -17.71
N GLU A 53 17.56 13.34 -18.34
CA GLU A 53 18.04 14.30 -19.31
C GLU A 53 17.38 15.65 -19.16
N GLU A 54 18.19 16.71 -19.23
CA GLU A 54 17.68 18.07 -19.25
C GLU A 54 16.92 18.33 -20.55
N VAL A 55 15.76 18.99 -20.47
CA VAL A 55 15.03 19.48 -21.64
C VAL A 55 15.69 20.79 -22.08
N THR A 56 16.12 20.85 -23.33
CA THR A 56 16.79 22.01 -23.93
C THR A 56 15.99 22.54 -25.13
N ASP A 57 16.25 23.78 -25.56
CA ASP A 57 15.61 24.35 -26.75
C ASP A 57 16.19 23.82 -28.07
N GLN A 58 17.23 22.98 -28.01
CA GLN A 58 17.92 22.46 -29.19
C GLN A 58 17.15 21.35 -29.89
N GLN A 59 16.33 20.60 -29.14
CA GLN A 59 15.60 19.43 -29.63
C GLN A 59 14.26 19.32 -28.90
N THR A 60 13.26 18.82 -29.61
CA THR A 60 12.00 18.40 -28.98
C THR A 60 12.22 17.17 -28.10
N ILE A 61 11.31 16.93 -27.15
CA ILE A 61 11.33 15.72 -26.32
C ILE A 61 11.32 14.46 -27.17
N LYS A 62 10.51 14.44 -28.25
CA LYS A 62 10.47 13.32 -29.19
C LYS A 62 11.81 13.05 -29.85
N GLU A 63 12.50 14.10 -30.31
CA GLU A 63 13.83 13.98 -30.90
C GLU A 63 14.83 13.48 -29.87
N LYS A 64 14.81 14.06 -28.66
CA LYS A 64 15.67 13.69 -27.54
C LYS A 64 15.52 12.23 -27.12
N ILE A 65 14.29 11.71 -27.02
CA ILE A 65 14.04 10.28 -26.74
C ILE A 65 14.67 9.37 -27.82
N LYS A 66 14.80 9.86 -29.05
CA LYS A 66 15.42 9.13 -30.17
C LYS A 66 16.92 9.40 -30.32
N ASP A 67 17.48 10.40 -29.65
CA ASP A 67 18.82 10.97 -29.91
C ASP A 67 20.01 10.14 -29.38
N ASN A 68 19.90 8.81 -29.38
CA ASN A 68 21.00 7.94 -28.98
C ASN A 68 20.93 6.59 -29.70
N GLU A 69 21.48 6.52 -30.91
CA GLU A 69 21.46 5.32 -31.77
C GLU A 69 21.96 4.08 -31.04
N LYS A 70 23.10 4.16 -30.34
CA LYS A 70 23.66 3.03 -29.58
C LYS A 70 22.72 2.54 -28.48
N LEU A 71 22.12 3.47 -27.74
CA LEU A 71 21.20 3.13 -26.67
C LEU A 71 19.89 2.57 -27.23
N ASN A 72 19.46 3.06 -28.39
CA ASN A 72 18.31 2.53 -29.13
C ASN A 72 18.56 1.11 -29.66
N GLU A 73 19.78 0.78 -30.07
CA GLU A 73 20.15 -0.57 -30.53
C GLU A 73 20.13 -1.59 -29.39
N GLN A 74 20.65 -1.21 -28.22
CA GLN A 74 20.85 -2.15 -27.10
C GLN A 74 19.67 -2.18 -26.12
N LEU A 75 18.96 -1.06 -25.95
CA LEU A 75 17.77 -0.89 -25.12
C LEU A 75 16.63 -0.26 -25.95
N PRO A 76 16.08 -1.00 -26.94
CA PRO A 76 15.16 -0.43 -27.93
C PRO A 76 13.81 0.00 -27.36
N ILE A 77 13.35 -0.64 -26.29
CA ILE A 77 11.99 -0.44 -25.77
C ILE A 77 12.01 0.63 -24.68
N THR A 78 11.11 1.61 -24.75
CA THR A 78 10.94 2.64 -23.72
C THR A 78 9.82 2.27 -22.74
N SER A 79 9.83 2.86 -21.55
CA SER A 79 8.70 2.83 -20.61
C SER A 79 7.44 3.46 -21.21
N SER A 80 6.27 3.08 -20.67
CA SER A 80 4.99 3.67 -21.05
C SER A 80 4.86 5.13 -20.63
N ASP A 81 5.40 5.45 -19.45
CA ASP A 81 5.37 6.78 -18.87
C ASP A 81 6.70 7.51 -19.09
N PHE A 82 6.61 8.80 -19.37
CA PHE A 82 7.72 9.75 -19.37
C PHE A 82 7.39 10.85 -18.37
N HIS A 83 8.34 11.17 -17.50
CA HIS A 83 8.15 12.11 -16.40
C HIS A 83 8.97 13.36 -16.63
N ILE A 84 8.40 14.52 -16.34
CA ILE A 84 9.15 15.78 -16.27
C ILE A 84 9.07 16.30 -14.86
N VAL A 85 10.23 16.56 -14.26
CA VAL A 85 10.35 17.14 -12.93
C VAL A 85 10.97 18.53 -13.07
N VAL A 86 10.36 19.54 -12.44
CA VAL A 86 10.79 20.94 -12.56
C VAL A 86 10.91 21.60 -11.20
N GLY A 87 12.01 22.36 -11.04
CA GLY A 87 12.32 23.12 -9.85
C GLY A 87 12.75 22.23 -8.69
N ARG A 88 13.73 22.71 -7.92
CA ARG A 88 14.14 22.08 -6.67
C ARG A 88 14.14 23.11 -5.54
N MET A 89 13.73 22.66 -4.37
CA MET A 89 13.70 23.45 -3.14
C MET A 89 14.20 22.61 -1.97
N GLN A 90 15.01 23.19 -1.09
CA GLN A 90 15.44 22.49 0.13
C GLN A 90 14.24 22.29 1.07
N ARG A 91 14.05 21.04 1.54
CA ARG A 91 12.98 20.70 2.49
C ARG A 91 13.04 21.56 3.75
N LYS A 92 14.25 21.82 4.24
CA LYS A 92 14.49 22.69 5.40
C LYS A 92 13.82 24.05 5.29
N ILE A 93 13.76 24.67 4.11
CA ILE A 93 13.12 25.99 3.95
C ILE A 93 11.62 25.91 4.26
N ILE A 94 10.96 24.86 3.77
CA ILE A 94 9.53 24.63 4.02
C ILE A 94 9.28 24.38 5.50
N ILE A 95 10.12 23.54 6.11
CA ILE A 95 10.05 23.22 7.54
C ILE A 95 10.25 24.49 8.39
N ASP A 96 11.31 25.26 8.12
CA ASP A 96 11.62 26.49 8.85
C ASP A 96 10.49 27.52 8.70
N THR A 97 9.86 27.62 7.52
CA THR A 97 8.71 28.51 7.27
C THR A 97 7.49 28.08 8.10
N LEU A 98 7.18 26.77 8.14
CA LEU A 98 6.11 26.23 8.98
C LEU A 98 6.36 26.49 10.47
N TYR A 99 7.61 26.35 10.95
CA TYR A 99 7.95 26.64 12.35
C TYR A 99 7.77 28.13 12.70
N GLN A 100 8.09 29.03 11.78
CA GLN A 100 7.88 30.47 11.98
C GLN A 100 6.39 30.82 12.15
N GLU A 101 5.50 30.09 11.49
CA GLU A 101 4.05 30.28 11.58
C GLU A 101 3.47 29.68 12.88
N PHE A 102 3.87 28.46 13.25
CA PHE A 102 3.31 27.73 14.40
C PHE A 102 4.14 27.86 15.70
N LYS A 103 4.85 28.98 15.87
CA LYS A 103 5.73 29.35 17.01
C LYS A 103 5.33 28.61 18.30
N ASP A 104 6.22 27.74 18.79
CA ASP A 104 6.23 27.08 20.13
C ASP A 104 6.86 25.68 20.11
N ARG A 105 7.59 25.28 19.06
CA ARG A 105 8.19 23.93 18.98
C ARG A 105 9.65 23.99 18.56
N GLU A 106 10.49 23.24 19.27
CA GLU A 106 11.87 22.99 18.86
C GLU A 106 11.90 22.34 17.48
N THR A 107 12.86 22.73 16.64
CA THR A 107 13.07 22.10 15.33
C THR A 107 13.49 20.64 15.52
N VAL A 108 12.55 19.71 15.35
CA VAL A 108 12.82 18.27 15.48
C VAL A 108 13.48 17.70 14.22
N GLU A 109 13.27 18.31 13.05
CA GLU A 109 13.71 17.78 11.76
C GLU A 109 14.69 18.73 11.06
N ASN A 110 15.93 18.28 10.87
CA ASN A 110 16.96 18.99 10.11
C ASN A 110 17.27 18.24 8.81
N ASN A 111 16.29 18.17 7.90
CA ASN A 111 16.45 17.55 6.59
C ASN A 111 16.74 18.62 5.52
N THR A 112 17.96 18.61 4.99
CA THR A 112 18.44 19.54 3.96
C THR A 112 18.32 18.99 2.54
N GLU A 113 17.69 17.84 2.35
CA GLU A 113 17.46 17.27 1.02
C GLU A 113 16.61 18.21 0.17
N ASN A 114 16.93 18.27 -1.11
CA ASN A 114 16.08 18.96 -2.07
C ASN A 114 14.86 18.09 -2.35
N ILE A 115 13.72 18.73 -2.62
CA ILE A 115 12.51 18.09 -3.14
C ILE A 115 12.13 18.72 -4.47
N ALA A 116 11.42 17.98 -5.30
CA ALA A 116 10.84 18.50 -6.55
C ALA A 116 9.72 19.48 -6.24
N MET A 117 9.66 20.62 -6.93
CA MET A 117 8.59 21.61 -6.72
C MET A 117 7.33 21.28 -7.52
N LEU A 118 7.49 20.80 -8.75
CA LEU A 118 6.39 20.32 -9.58
C LEU A 118 6.87 19.19 -10.49
N ALA A 119 5.95 18.34 -10.91
CA ALA A 119 6.21 17.29 -11.88
C ALA A 119 4.96 17.00 -12.72
N MET A 120 5.14 16.40 -13.89
CA MET A 120 4.07 16.05 -14.82
C MET A 120 4.47 14.85 -15.66
N LYS A 121 3.50 14.22 -16.32
CA LYS A 121 3.75 13.20 -17.34
C LYS A 121 3.65 13.78 -18.75
N VAL A 122 4.42 13.21 -19.66
CA VAL A 122 4.33 13.47 -21.10
C VAL A 122 4.26 12.16 -21.87
N ASN A 123 3.69 12.20 -23.07
CA ASN A 123 3.75 11.07 -23.99
C ASN A 123 5.06 11.06 -24.80
N SER A 124 5.25 10.03 -25.62
CA SER A 124 6.45 9.88 -26.48
C SER A 124 6.61 10.98 -27.55
N GLU A 125 5.57 11.76 -27.80
CA GLU A 125 5.58 12.91 -28.71
C GLU A 125 5.95 14.22 -27.97
N GLY A 126 6.16 14.18 -26.66
CA GLY A 126 6.48 15.34 -25.83
C GLY A 126 5.26 16.22 -25.50
N GLN A 127 4.06 15.67 -25.63
CA GLN A 127 2.82 16.35 -25.23
C GLN A 127 2.47 16.01 -23.79
N TYR A 128 2.02 17.01 -23.04
CA TYR A 128 1.52 16.85 -21.68
C TYR A 128 0.36 15.86 -21.62
N ILE A 129 0.39 14.95 -20.63
CA ILE A 129 -0.74 14.06 -20.32
C ILE A 129 -1.63 14.77 -19.31
N LYS A 130 -2.92 14.92 -19.65
CA LYS A 130 -3.91 15.62 -18.83
C LYS A 130 -4.01 15.04 -17.41
N GLU A 131 -4.29 15.88 -16.41
CA GLU A 131 -4.48 15.51 -14.99
C GLU A 131 -3.23 14.90 -14.32
N SER A 132 -2.07 14.98 -14.97
CA SER A 132 -0.80 14.44 -14.47
C SER A 132 0.07 15.46 -13.73
N LEU A 133 -0.27 16.76 -13.77
CA LEU A 133 0.49 17.79 -13.06
C LEU A 133 0.33 17.62 -11.56
N ARG A 134 1.46 17.62 -10.85
CA ARG A 134 1.54 17.63 -9.40
C ARG A 134 2.48 18.74 -8.96
N VAL A 135 2.07 19.51 -7.96
CA VAL A 135 2.95 20.40 -7.20
C VAL A 135 3.34 19.67 -5.92
N SER A 136 4.52 19.94 -5.37
CA SER A 136 4.94 19.39 -4.09
C SER A 136 3.83 19.52 -3.03
N PRO A 137 3.35 18.42 -2.43
CA PRO A 137 2.33 18.49 -1.40
C PRO A 137 2.86 19.20 -0.15
N LEU A 138 4.17 19.13 0.12
CA LEU A 138 4.83 19.91 1.17
C LEU A 138 4.75 21.42 0.90
N LEU A 139 5.11 21.83 -0.32
CA LEU A 139 5.09 23.24 -0.72
C LEU A 139 3.67 23.80 -0.70
N TRP A 140 2.72 23.06 -1.30
CA TRP A 140 1.30 23.42 -1.27
C TRP A 140 0.77 23.46 0.19
N GLY A 141 1.07 22.45 0.99
CA GLY A 141 0.63 22.35 2.38
C GLY A 141 1.14 23.50 3.23
N MET A 142 2.41 23.90 3.06
CA MET A 142 2.98 25.08 3.71
C MET A 142 2.18 26.35 3.39
N THR A 143 1.86 26.57 2.12
CA THR A 143 1.08 27.77 1.76
C THR A 143 -0.33 27.76 2.30
N VAL A 144 -0.98 26.60 2.34
CA VAL A 144 -2.28 26.45 2.99
C VAL A 144 -2.19 26.76 4.48
N CYS A 145 -1.11 26.31 5.14
CA CYS A 145 -0.85 26.61 6.54
C CYS A 145 -0.70 28.10 6.80
N CYS A 146 0.13 28.80 6.01
CA CYS A 146 0.35 30.24 6.16
C CYS A 146 -0.87 31.08 5.75
N GLN A 147 -1.59 30.69 4.70
CA GLN A 147 -2.73 31.47 4.19
C GLN A 147 -4.01 31.25 5.04
N TYR A 148 -4.17 30.05 5.60
CA TYR A 148 -5.38 29.65 6.32
C TYR A 148 -5.10 28.98 7.68
N PRO A 149 -4.33 29.62 8.59
CA PRO A 149 -3.89 28.99 9.84
C PRO A 149 -5.07 28.51 10.72
N ASN A 150 -6.22 29.19 10.64
CA ASN A 150 -7.42 28.85 11.40
C ASN A 150 -8.40 27.90 10.68
N LYS A 151 -8.11 27.48 9.44
CA LYS A 151 -9.02 26.66 8.61
C LYS A 151 -8.37 25.38 8.06
N LEU A 152 -7.27 24.92 8.66
CA LEU A 152 -6.50 23.75 8.20
C LEU A 152 -7.36 22.50 8.02
N LYS A 153 -8.24 22.17 8.97
CA LYS A 153 -9.15 21.01 8.89
C LYS A 153 -10.05 21.01 7.65
N THR A 154 -10.33 22.19 7.08
CA THR A 154 -11.16 22.33 5.88
C THR A 154 -10.34 22.47 4.61
N LYS A 155 -9.14 23.07 4.70
CA LYS A 155 -8.32 23.44 3.55
C LYS A 155 -7.22 22.44 3.21
N LEU A 156 -6.68 21.74 4.21
CA LEU A 156 -5.62 20.76 4.05
C LEU A 156 -6.19 19.38 3.69
N LYS A 157 -6.97 19.33 2.61
CA LYS A 157 -7.67 18.14 2.10
C LYS A 157 -7.21 17.78 0.70
N LEU A 158 -7.36 16.50 0.35
CA LEU A 158 -6.99 15.99 -0.97
C LEU A 158 -7.79 16.67 -2.09
N GLU A 159 -9.08 16.89 -1.87
CA GLU A 159 -9.97 17.61 -2.80
C GLU A 159 -9.48 19.03 -3.12
N GLU A 160 -9.04 19.79 -2.10
CA GLU A 160 -8.56 21.17 -2.29
C GLU A 160 -7.20 21.19 -3.01
N TYR A 161 -6.35 20.19 -2.76
CA TYR A 161 -5.09 20.01 -3.49
C TYR A 161 -5.36 19.75 -4.98
N TYR A 162 -6.23 18.80 -5.32
CA TYR A 162 -6.56 18.52 -6.72
C TYR A 162 -7.29 19.68 -7.41
N LYS A 163 -8.14 20.43 -6.72
CA LYS A 163 -8.71 21.70 -7.24
C LYS A 163 -7.61 22.71 -7.59
N THR A 164 -6.59 22.80 -6.75
CA THR A 164 -5.43 23.67 -7.02
C THR A 164 -4.67 23.20 -8.26
N MET A 165 -4.42 21.89 -8.39
CA MET A 165 -3.77 21.32 -9.58
C MET A 165 -4.58 21.60 -10.85
N ALA A 166 -5.90 21.34 -10.84
CA ALA A 166 -6.78 21.60 -11.96
C ALA A 166 -6.79 23.08 -12.39
N THR A 167 -6.73 24.01 -11.42
CA THR A 167 -6.67 25.45 -11.70
C THR A 167 -5.35 25.83 -12.39
N ILE A 168 -4.23 25.25 -11.94
CA ILE A 168 -2.92 25.48 -12.56
C ILE A 168 -2.89 24.87 -13.97
N GLU A 169 -3.39 23.64 -14.12
CA GLU A 169 -3.45 22.95 -15.42
C GLU A 169 -4.24 23.76 -16.44
N ALA A 170 -5.44 24.24 -16.07
CA ALA A 170 -6.28 25.04 -16.95
C ALA A 170 -5.65 26.38 -17.36
N HIS A 171 -4.68 26.90 -16.59
CA HIS A 171 -3.96 28.12 -16.94
C HIS A 171 -2.88 27.88 -18.00
N PHE A 172 -2.28 26.68 -18.04
CA PHE A 172 -1.10 26.38 -18.87
C PHE A 172 -1.36 25.47 -20.06
N PHE A 173 -2.41 24.66 -20.00
CA PHE A 173 -2.68 23.63 -20.98
C PHE A 173 -4.06 23.81 -21.63
N SER A 174 -4.09 23.62 -22.94
CA SER A 174 -5.30 23.56 -23.76
C SER A 174 -6.10 22.29 -23.45
N VAL A 175 -7.41 22.35 -23.68
CA VAL A 175 -8.28 21.16 -23.65
C VAL A 175 -7.89 20.17 -24.77
N ASN A 176 -7.31 20.67 -25.86
CA ASN A 176 -6.78 19.85 -26.93
C ASN A 176 -5.36 19.38 -26.58
N GLU A 177 -5.21 18.12 -26.16
CA GLU A 177 -3.93 17.54 -25.73
C GLU A 177 -2.84 17.62 -26.80
N ALA A 178 -3.20 17.60 -28.09
CA ALA A 178 -2.25 17.66 -29.19
C ALA A 178 -1.47 18.99 -29.25
N GLU A 179 -2.05 20.06 -28.69
CA GLU A 179 -1.44 21.40 -28.62
C GLU A 179 -0.49 21.57 -27.43
N ASN A 180 -0.56 20.68 -26.44
CA ASN A 180 0.15 20.82 -25.17
C ASN A 180 1.59 20.31 -25.24
N LYS A 181 2.35 20.79 -26.23
CA LYS A 181 3.78 20.45 -26.38
C LYS A 181 4.60 21.09 -25.26
N ILE A 182 5.41 20.29 -24.60
CA ILE A 182 6.33 20.79 -23.59
C ILE A 182 7.56 21.41 -24.24
N THR A 183 7.90 22.62 -23.78
CA THR A 183 9.09 23.38 -24.20
C THR A 183 9.77 23.98 -22.98
N VAL A 184 11.06 24.30 -23.07
CA VAL A 184 11.81 24.94 -21.97
C VAL A 184 11.18 26.28 -21.57
N LYS A 185 10.66 27.03 -22.54
CA LYS A 185 9.91 28.28 -22.29
C LYS A 185 8.65 28.03 -21.44
N LEU A 186 7.91 26.96 -21.72
CA LEU A 186 6.72 26.59 -20.93
C LEU A 186 7.14 26.16 -19.51
N LEU A 187 8.16 25.32 -19.37
CA LEU A 187 8.65 24.84 -18.08
C LEU A 187 9.15 26.00 -17.19
N ASN A 188 9.87 26.97 -17.77
CA ASN A 188 10.28 28.19 -17.06
C ASN A 188 9.08 29.03 -16.60
N ARG A 189 8.07 29.21 -17.47
CA ARG A 189 6.85 29.95 -17.10
C ARG A 189 6.09 29.25 -15.97
N LEU A 190 5.96 27.92 -16.04
CA LEU A 190 5.37 27.10 -14.97
C LEU A 190 6.13 27.26 -13.67
N PHE A 191 7.45 27.08 -13.68
CA PHE A 191 8.30 27.24 -12.50
C PHE A 191 8.13 28.61 -11.85
N ASN A 192 8.24 29.69 -12.63
CA ASN A 192 8.09 31.05 -12.11
C ASN A 192 6.69 31.29 -11.54
N TYR A 193 5.65 30.71 -12.15
CA TYR A 193 4.30 30.80 -11.63
C TYR A 193 4.13 30.05 -10.30
N ILE A 194 4.72 28.85 -10.17
CA ILE A 194 4.74 28.10 -8.91
C ILE A 194 5.52 28.86 -7.83
N VAL A 195 6.68 29.45 -8.15
CA VAL A 195 7.45 30.29 -7.21
C VAL A 195 6.59 31.47 -6.75
N LYS A 196 5.93 32.17 -7.67
CA LYS A 196 5.08 33.30 -7.33
C LYS A 196 3.92 32.90 -6.42
N LEU A 197 3.24 31.80 -6.73
CA LEU A 197 2.08 31.36 -5.95
C LEU A 197 2.45 30.78 -4.59
N PHE A 198 3.54 30.01 -4.52
CA PHE A 198 3.81 29.16 -3.37
C PHE A 198 5.03 29.55 -2.54
N VAL A 199 5.88 30.47 -3.03
CA VAL A 199 7.13 30.84 -2.37
C VAL A 199 7.19 32.33 -2.07
N ASP A 200 6.85 33.19 -3.04
CA ASP A 200 7.25 34.60 -2.99
C ASP A 200 6.72 35.38 -1.78
N ASP A 201 5.48 35.09 -1.37
CA ASP A 201 4.79 35.75 -0.27
C ASP A 201 5.01 35.08 1.10
N TYR A 202 5.61 33.88 1.14
CA TYR A 202 5.68 33.04 2.34
C TYR A 202 7.11 32.80 2.82
N VAL A 203 8.08 32.75 1.90
CA VAL A 203 9.47 32.42 2.20
C VAL A 203 10.32 33.69 2.23
N SER A 204 11.14 33.83 3.27
CA SER A 204 12.04 34.98 3.42
C SER A 204 13.04 35.09 2.27
N ILE A 205 13.43 36.33 1.93
CA ILE A 205 14.34 36.61 0.79
C ILE A 205 15.66 35.84 0.90
N GLU A 206 16.23 35.73 2.10
CA GLU A 206 17.49 35.03 2.36
C GLU A 206 17.41 33.53 2.03
N GLN A 207 16.24 32.92 2.29
CA GLN A 207 15.99 31.51 2.05
C GLN A 207 15.66 31.21 0.57
N LYS A 208 15.26 32.20 -0.23
CA LYS A 208 14.95 32.00 -1.66
C LYS A 208 16.15 31.47 -2.47
N ASN A 209 17.38 31.61 -1.97
CA ASN A 209 18.58 31.02 -2.56
C ASN A 209 18.52 29.48 -2.66
N GLY A 210 17.75 28.81 -1.81
CA GLY A 210 17.56 27.36 -1.89
C GLY A 210 16.45 26.92 -2.85
N VAL A 211 15.85 27.85 -3.60
CA VAL A 211 14.89 27.58 -4.69
C VAL A 211 15.61 27.81 -6.01
N THR A 212 15.68 26.78 -6.85
CA THR A 212 16.38 26.89 -8.13
C THR A 212 15.63 26.22 -9.26
N TYR A 213 15.65 26.86 -10.43
CA TYR A 213 15.17 26.24 -11.65
C TYR A 213 16.03 25.03 -12.01
N TYR A 214 15.36 23.96 -12.35
CA TYR A 214 15.94 22.71 -12.82
C TYR A 214 14.86 22.01 -13.63
N ASN A 215 15.21 21.27 -14.66
CA ASN A 215 14.24 20.47 -15.39
C ASN A 215 14.90 19.17 -15.87
N ASN A 216 14.21 18.06 -15.70
CA ASN A 216 14.64 16.76 -16.22
C ASN A 216 13.45 15.99 -16.79
N LEU A 217 13.66 15.43 -17.98
CA LEU A 217 12.91 14.31 -18.51
C LEU A 217 13.48 13.00 -17.93
N ILE A 218 12.60 12.14 -17.43
CA ILE A 218 12.95 10.85 -16.83
C ILE A 218 12.11 9.76 -17.49
N TYR A 219 12.78 8.72 -17.97
CA TYR A 219 12.15 7.54 -18.57
C TYR A 219 13.09 6.34 -18.50
N THR A 220 12.54 5.14 -18.61
CA THR A 220 13.35 3.90 -18.58
C THR A 220 13.39 3.27 -19.96
N ARG A 221 14.51 2.62 -20.29
CA ARG A 221 14.62 1.77 -21.48
C ARG A 221 14.93 0.33 -21.10
N PHE A 222 14.51 -0.61 -21.95
CA PHE A 222 14.59 -2.04 -21.74
C PHE A 222 15.21 -2.75 -22.93
N LYS A 223 15.95 -3.82 -22.63
CA LYS A 223 16.61 -4.68 -23.61
C LYS A 223 15.63 -5.40 -24.54
N ASN A 224 14.48 -5.81 -24.03
CA ASN A 224 13.47 -6.55 -24.77
C ASN A 224 12.10 -6.53 -24.06
N GLN A 225 11.07 -7.05 -24.74
CA GLN A 225 9.68 -7.00 -24.28
C GLN A 225 9.50 -7.75 -22.94
N LYS A 226 10.21 -8.85 -22.73
CA LYS A 226 10.15 -9.62 -21.48
C LYS A 226 10.58 -8.80 -20.27
N GLU A 227 11.63 -7.99 -20.39
CA GLU A 227 12.07 -7.12 -19.30
C GLU A 227 11.11 -5.92 -19.12
N PHE A 228 10.52 -5.41 -20.20
CA PHE A 228 9.46 -4.40 -20.13
C PHE A 228 8.25 -4.93 -19.34
N ASP A 229 7.68 -6.07 -19.74
CA ASP A 229 6.50 -6.68 -19.09
C ASP A 229 6.77 -6.99 -17.61
N LYS A 230 8.03 -7.32 -17.28
CA LYS A 230 8.44 -7.62 -15.90
C LYS A 230 8.53 -6.39 -15.01
N TYR A 231 8.96 -5.24 -15.54
CA TYR A 231 9.37 -4.11 -14.70
C TYR A 231 8.57 -2.82 -14.92
N ASN A 232 7.97 -2.60 -16.09
CA ASN A 232 7.34 -1.32 -16.45
C ASN A 232 6.31 -0.86 -15.41
N ASP A 233 5.45 -1.76 -14.95
CA ASP A 233 4.38 -1.45 -13.98
C ASP A 233 4.90 -1.25 -12.54
N THR A 234 6.17 -1.58 -12.30
CA THR A 234 6.85 -1.41 -11.00
C THR A 234 7.82 -0.24 -10.99
N LEU A 235 7.95 0.49 -12.11
CA LEU A 235 8.81 1.66 -12.18
C LEU A 235 8.32 2.75 -11.23
N GLU A 236 9.27 3.54 -10.73
CA GLU A 236 8.94 4.70 -9.91
C GLU A 236 8.25 5.77 -10.77
N ASN A 237 7.04 6.16 -10.36
CA ASN A 237 6.35 7.27 -10.98
C ASN A 237 6.90 8.59 -10.42
N HIS A 238 7.91 9.16 -11.09
CA HIS A 238 8.55 10.41 -10.66
C HIS A 238 7.64 11.65 -10.76
N SER A 239 6.48 11.54 -11.42
CA SER A 239 5.50 12.62 -11.48
C SER A 239 4.55 12.63 -10.29
N GLU A 240 4.38 11.51 -9.58
CA GLU A 240 3.56 11.46 -8.37
C GLU A 240 4.40 11.86 -7.16
N LEU A 241 4.27 13.12 -6.77
CA LEU A 241 5.06 13.71 -5.70
C LEU A 241 4.52 13.35 -4.31
N MET A 242 3.28 12.89 -4.22
CA MET A 242 2.66 12.46 -2.96
C MET A 242 2.89 10.98 -2.72
N ILE A 243 3.47 10.62 -1.58
CA ILE A 243 3.63 9.20 -1.18
C ILE A 243 2.38 8.74 -0.45
N SER A 244 1.23 8.77 -1.12
CA SER A 244 -0.04 8.38 -0.52
C SER A 244 -0.58 7.09 -1.12
N PHE A 245 -0.69 6.05 -0.29
CA PHE A 245 -1.50 4.87 -0.58
C PHE A 245 -2.82 4.89 0.19
N PHE A 246 -2.88 5.57 1.34
CA PHE A 246 -4.00 5.47 2.28
C PHE A 246 -4.82 6.76 2.45
N GLN A 247 -4.57 7.82 1.68
CA GLN A 247 -5.33 9.09 1.87
C GLN A 247 -6.84 8.91 1.73
N SER A 248 -7.29 8.23 0.67
CA SER A 248 -8.71 7.95 0.47
C SER A 248 -9.29 7.10 1.60
N ASP A 249 -8.50 6.15 2.11
CA ASP A 249 -8.91 5.26 3.20
C ASP A 249 -9.04 6.02 4.51
N PHE A 250 -8.09 6.91 4.81
CA PHE A 250 -8.18 7.80 5.96
C PHE A 250 -9.38 8.74 5.87
N GLU A 251 -9.66 9.34 4.71
CA GLU A 251 -10.85 10.18 4.53
C GLU A 251 -12.14 9.37 4.70
N LEU A 252 -12.18 8.13 4.20
CA LEU A 252 -13.31 7.21 4.38
C LEU A 252 -13.53 6.88 5.86
N VAL A 253 -12.46 6.53 6.59
CA VAL A 253 -12.52 6.25 8.04
C VAL A 253 -12.97 7.50 8.80
N LEU A 254 -12.41 8.67 8.52
CA LEU A 254 -12.79 9.93 9.17
C LEU A 254 -14.25 10.30 8.92
N ASN A 255 -14.76 10.08 7.71
CA ASN A 255 -16.17 10.34 7.40
C ASN A 255 -17.10 9.36 8.10
N LYS A 256 -16.73 8.08 8.18
CA LYS A 256 -17.48 7.07 8.95
C LYS A 256 -17.49 7.38 10.45
N LEU A 257 -16.37 7.84 10.99
CA LEU A 257 -16.25 8.28 12.39
C LEU A 257 -17.07 9.54 12.68
N LYS A 258 -17.45 10.36 11.68
CA LYS A 258 -18.35 11.51 11.91
C LYS A 258 -19.81 11.12 12.02
N THR A 259 -20.22 10.08 11.29
CA THR A 259 -21.63 9.68 11.14
C THR A 259 -22.07 8.59 12.13
N THR A 260 -21.13 7.79 12.64
CA THR A 260 -21.44 6.64 13.50
C THR A 260 -21.37 7.02 14.98
N ASN A 261 -22.35 6.63 15.82
CA ASN A 261 -22.35 6.93 17.27
C ASN A 261 -22.06 5.70 18.18
N ASN A 262 -21.77 4.54 17.58
CA ASN A 262 -21.61 3.28 18.30
C ASN A 262 -20.20 3.10 18.87
N GLN A 263 -20.10 2.28 19.92
CA GLN A 263 -18.82 1.73 20.37
C GLN A 263 -18.25 0.92 19.20
N ASP A 264 -17.14 1.40 18.66
CA ASP A 264 -16.48 0.84 17.49
C ASP A 264 -15.17 0.22 17.99
N ASP A 265 -15.01 -1.09 17.80
CA ASP A 265 -13.79 -1.83 18.17
C ASP A 265 -12.54 -1.15 17.58
N PHE A 266 -12.68 -0.48 16.43
CA PHE A 266 -11.63 0.34 15.83
C PHE A 266 -11.27 1.57 16.68
N VAL A 267 -12.25 2.29 17.22
CA VAL A 267 -12.00 3.46 18.08
C VAL A 267 -11.28 3.03 19.35
N ASP A 268 -11.70 1.92 19.96
CA ASP A 268 -11.01 1.38 21.14
C ASP A 268 -9.59 0.90 20.78
N TYR A 269 -9.37 0.28 19.62
CA TYR A 269 -8.04 -0.11 19.14
C TYR A 269 -7.11 1.11 18.95
N VAL A 270 -7.55 2.12 18.18
CA VAL A 270 -6.73 3.30 17.86
C VAL A 270 -6.45 4.15 19.11
N THR A 271 -7.37 4.16 20.08
CA THR A 271 -7.21 4.92 21.32
C THR A 271 -6.71 4.10 22.50
N ALA A 272 -6.37 2.82 22.30
CA ALA A 272 -6.01 1.88 23.36
C ALA A 272 -4.90 2.39 24.28
N LEU A 273 -3.96 3.19 23.75
CA LEU A 273 -2.82 3.73 24.49
C LEU A 273 -2.98 5.20 24.92
N HIS A 274 -4.10 5.85 24.61
CA HIS A 274 -4.32 7.29 24.80
C HIS A 274 -5.34 7.63 25.90
N ASP A 275 -5.83 6.68 26.70
CA ASP A 275 -6.78 7.04 27.77
C ASP A 275 -6.06 7.68 28.98
N ASP A 276 -5.76 8.98 28.86
CA ASP A 276 -5.02 9.77 29.86
C ASP A 276 -5.69 9.79 31.24
N ARG A 277 -7.01 9.63 31.30
CA ARG A 277 -7.76 9.56 32.57
C ARG A 277 -7.50 8.27 33.34
N ASN A 278 -6.98 7.26 32.66
CA ASN A 278 -6.80 5.91 33.15
C ASN A 278 -5.38 5.39 32.91
N ARG A 279 -4.37 6.25 32.75
CA ARG A 279 -2.99 5.80 32.54
C ARG A 279 -2.50 4.82 33.61
N ASN A 280 -2.85 5.06 34.87
CA ASN A 280 -2.57 4.14 35.97
C ASN A 280 -3.34 2.80 35.81
N GLU A 281 -4.61 2.83 35.39
CA GLU A 281 -5.36 1.59 35.11
C GLU A 281 -4.80 0.85 33.88
N LEU A 282 -4.38 1.57 32.83
CA LEU A 282 -3.73 1.02 31.65
C LEU A 282 -2.40 0.36 31.99
N GLU A 283 -1.57 1.02 32.79
CA GLU A 283 -0.30 0.45 33.29
C GLU A 283 -0.56 -0.76 34.20
N ASN A 284 -1.61 -0.73 35.03
CA ASN A 284 -2.01 -1.87 35.87
C ASN A 284 -2.62 -3.03 35.04
N ASN A 285 -3.33 -2.74 33.96
CA ASN A 285 -3.94 -3.73 33.07
C ASN A 285 -2.95 -4.27 32.03
N ARG A 286 -1.88 -3.54 31.74
CA ARG A 286 -0.80 -3.98 30.87
C ARG A 286 -0.03 -5.09 31.57
N LYS A 287 -0.13 -6.29 31.03
CA LYS A 287 0.62 -7.45 31.51
C LYS A 287 1.90 -7.62 30.70
N ASP A 288 3.07 -7.42 31.32
CA ASP A 288 4.35 -7.84 30.72
C ASP A 288 4.53 -9.34 30.95
N ILE A 289 4.26 -10.12 29.91
CA ILE A 289 4.40 -11.59 29.89
C ILE A 289 5.80 -12.07 30.28
N ARG A 290 6.84 -11.24 30.14
CA ARG A 290 8.23 -11.63 30.48
C ARG A 290 8.52 -11.53 31.97
N GLN A 291 7.62 -10.89 32.74
CA GLN A 291 7.74 -10.72 34.19
C GLN A 291 6.65 -11.49 34.95
N ASN A 292 5.83 -12.27 34.24
CA ASN A 292 4.70 -12.96 34.82
C ASN A 292 4.67 -14.42 34.33
N ASP A 293 5.39 -15.27 35.06
CA ASP A 293 5.53 -16.70 34.72
C ASP A 293 4.19 -17.43 34.76
N ASP A 294 3.32 -17.13 35.73
CA ASP A 294 1.98 -17.74 35.83
C ASP A 294 1.13 -17.43 34.59
N LEU A 295 1.18 -16.17 34.12
CA LEU A 295 0.48 -15.77 32.90
C LEU A 295 1.06 -16.48 31.68
N LEU A 296 2.39 -16.53 31.56
CA LEU A 296 3.08 -17.25 30.48
C LEU A 296 2.67 -18.72 30.44
N THR A 297 2.70 -19.40 31.59
CA THR A 297 2.29 -20.81 31.71
C THR A 297 0.82 -21.00 31.38
N SER A 298 -0.08 -20.14 31.87
CA SER A 298 -1.52 -20.24 31.57
C SER A 298 -1.82 -20.03 30.08
N MET A 299 -1.13 -19.10 29.41
CA MET A 299 -1.30 -18.88 27.97
C MET A 299 -0.76 -20.04 27.13
N LEU A 300 0.26 -20.75 27.63
CA LEU A 300 0.87 -21.89 26.96
C LEU A 300 0.25 -23.24 27.35
N ASP A 301 -0.85 -23.23 28.12
CA ASP A 301 -1.60 -24.44 28.43
C ASP A 301 -1.99 -25.18 27.13
N PRO A 302 -1.74 -26.49 27.01
CA PRO A 302 -2.14 -27.28 25.85
C PRO A 302 -3.63 -27.16 25.50
N LEU A 303 -4.51 -26.94 26.48
CA LEU A 303 -5.95 -26.72 26.27
C LEU A 303 -6.26 -25.41 25.53
N ASN A 304 -5.33 -24.44 25.58
CA ASN A 304 -5.45 -23.15 24.89
C ASN A 304 -4.79 -23.17 23.50
N SER A 305 -4.23 -24.30 23.08
CA SER A 305 -3.51 -24.44 21.82
C SER A 305 -4.45 -24.73 20.64
N PRO A 306 -4.05 -24.40 19.40
CA PRO A 306 -4.82 -24.74 18.21
C PRO A 306 -5.15 -26.23 18.11
N LYS A 307 -6.41 -26.57 17.81
CA LYS A 307 -6.80 -27.96 17.50
C LYS A 307 -6.15 -28.53 16.24
N GLY A 308 -5.78 -27.66 15.29
CA GLY A 308 -5.09 -28.03 14.06
C GLY A 308 -3.65 -27.59 14.09
N LYS A 309 -2.75 -28.45 13.62
CA LYS A 309 -1.31 -28.16 13.50
C LYS A 309 -0.91 -28.13 12.04
N TRP A 310 -0.20 -27.09 11.61
CA TRP A 310 0.36 -27.09 10.27
C TRP A 310 1.45 -28.16 10.15
N PRO A 311 1.42 -29.03 9.13
CA PRO A 311 2.40 -30.10 9.02
C PRO A 311 3.73 -29.55 8.51
N SER A 312 4.56 -29.09 9.45
CA SER A 312 5.92 -28.62 9.18
C SER A 312 6.88 -29.15 10.24
N LYS A 313 8.13 -29.38 9.84
CA LYS A 313 9.24 -29.65 10.77
C LYS A 313 9.54 -28.45 11.67
N HIS A 314 9.13 -27.25 11.28
CA HIS A 314 9.37 -26.02 12.02
C HIS A 314 8.12 -25.62 12.81
N SER A 315 8.12 -25.95 14.09
CA SER A 315 7.08 -25.48 15.01
C SER A 315 7.26 -23.99 15.35
N PRO A 316 6.17 -23.28 15.72
CA PRO A 316 6.25 -21.91 16.20
C PRO A 316 7.19 -21.80 17.40
N VAL A 317 7.99 -20.74 17.45
CA VAL A 317 8.80 -20.43 18.64
C VAL A 317 7.91 -19.93 19.77
N LEU A 318 8.42 -19.95 21.01
CA LEU A 318 7.66 -19.63 22.24
C LEU A 318 6.71 -18.43 22.12
N MET A 319 7.22 -17.28 21.68
CA MET A 319 6.42 -16.04 21.58
C MET A 319 5.41 -16.08 20.43
N GLN A 320 5.66 -16.86 19.38
CA GLN A 320 4.69 -17.09 18.33
C GLN A 320 3.56 -17.98 18.84
N GLN A 321 3.88 -19.07 19.54
CA GLN A 321 2.87 -19.95 20.13
C GLN A 321 2.00 -19.19 21.15
N LEU A 322 2.62 -18.35 21.98
CA LEU A 322 1.90 -17.48 22.91
C LEU A 322 0.95 -16.54 22.17
N ALA A 323 1.39 -15.91 21.07
CA ALA A 323 0.55 -15.03 20.28
C ALA A 323 -0.63 -15.78 19.62
N ILE A 324 -0.40 -17.01 19.15
CA ILE A 324 -1.47 -17.86 18.60
C ILE A 324 -2.49 -18.22 19.68
N ASN A 325 -2.04 -18.70 20.84
CA ASN A 325 -2.93 -19.08 21.93
C ASN A 325 -3.71 -17.85 22.44
N ALA A 326 -3.05 -16.71 22.60
CA ALA A 326 -3.71 -15.46 22.98
C ALA A 326 -4.76 -15.01 21.96
N TYR A 327 -4.48 -15.15 20.65
CA TYR A 327 -5.46 -14.86 19.59
C TYR A 327 -6.70 -15.78 19.68
N LEU A 328 -6.51 -17.07 19.97
CA LEU A 328 -7.62 -18.03 20.07
C LEU A 328 -8.47 -17.84 21.33
N GLN A 329 -7.90 -17.27 22.39
CA GLN A 329 -8.57 -17.02 23.66
C GLN A 329 -9.16 -15.61 23.80
N GLN A 330 -8.89 -14.70 22.87
CA GLN A 330 -9.37 -13.34 22.97
C GLN A 330 -10.88 -13.25 22.72
N GLU A 331 -11.54 -12.32 23.39
CA GLU A 331 -12.93 -11.96 23.13
C GLU A 331 -13.07 -10.78 22.15
N GLY A 332 -11.98 -10.04 21.92
CA GLY A 332 -11.95 -8.86 21.05
C GLY A 332 -11.96 -9.21 19.57
N LYS A 333 -12.54 -8.34 18.73
CA LYS A 333 -12.56 -8.52 17.27
C LYS A 333 -11.24 -8.15 16.56
N ILE A 334 -10.36 -7.42 17.25
CA ILE A 334 -9.10 -6.94 16.69
C ILE A 334 -7.95 -7.43 17.57
N PHE A 335 -7.02 -8.14 16.96
CA PHE A 335 -5.76 -8.56 17.56
C PHE A 335 -4.60 -8.03 16.72
N SER A 336 -3.58 -7.51 17.38
CA SER A 336 -2.38 -7.02 16.70
C SER A 336 -1.16 -7.74 17.24
N VAL A 337 -0.35 -8.26 16.32
CA VAL A 337 0.93 -8.90 16.63
C VAL A 337 2.03 -8.10 15.94
N ASN A 338 2.88 -7.47 16.75
CA ASN A 338 4.07 -6.80 16.24
C ASN A 338 5.18 -7.82 16.02
N GLY A 339 5.58 -8.00 14.77
CA GLY A 339 6.69 -8.88 14.40
C GLY A 339 7.71 -8.15 13.52
N PRO A 340 8.94 -7.90 14.01
CA PRO A 340 10.05 -7.42 13.19
C PRO A 340 10.30 -8.27 11.91
N PRO A 341 11.11 -7.79 10.96
CA PRO A 341 11.54 -8.61 9.82
C PRO A 341 12.18 -9.93 10.28
N GLY A 342 11.81 -11.05 9.65
CA GLY A 342 12.36 -12.37 9.98
C GLY A 342 11.70 -13.11 11.15
N THR A 343 10.71 -12.54 11.85
CA THR A 343 10.09 -13.20 13.03
C THR A 343 8.97 -14.20 12.69
N GLY A 344 8.98 -14.79 11.49
CA GLY A 344 8.07 -15.87 11.11
C GLY A 344 6.56 -15.53 11.13
N LYS A 345 6.15 -14.35 10.64
CA LYS A 345 4.73 -13.97 10.52
C LYS A 345 3.92 -14.99 9.69
N THR A 346 4.51 -15.54 8.64
CA THR A 346 3.90 -16.60 7.84
C THR A 346 3.70 -17.89 8.63
N THR A 347 4.57 -18.18 9.60
CA THR A 347 4.41 -19.34 10.50
C THR A 347 3.17 -19.18 11.38
N LEU A 348 2.92 -17.98 11.92
CA LEU A 348 1.68 -17.69 12.65
C LEU A 348 0.43 -17.96 11.78
N LEU A 349 0.47 -17.48 10.54
CA LEU A 349 -0.63 -17.66 9.60
C LEU A 349 -0.87 -19.14 9.26
N LYS A 350 0.20 -19.92 9.05
CA LYS A 350 0.12 -21.38 8.80
C LYS A 350 -0.63 -22.11 9.91
N GLU A 351 -0.32 -21.80 11.17
CA GLU A 351 -0.99 -22.40 12.33
C GLU A 351 -2.49 -22.04 12.40
N LEU A 352 -2.84 -20.77 12.15
CA LEU A 352 -4.24 -20.33 12.12
C LEU A 352 -5.01 -20.98 10.96
N ILE A 353 -4.40 -21.15 9.78
CA ILE A 353 -5.01 -21.86 8.67
C ILE A 353 -5.30 -23.32 9.06
N ALA A 354 -4.31 -24.02 9.64
CA ALA A 354 -4.50 -25.40 10.07
C ALA A 354 -5.59 -25.52 11.14
N HIS A 355 -5.61 -24.62 12.11
CA HIS A 355 -6.66 -24.53 13.11
C HIS A 355 -8.05 -24.40 12.48
N ASN A 356 -8.24 -23.40 11.61
CA ASN A 356 -9.52 -23.13 10.96
C ASN A 356 -9.98 -24.30 10.09
N VAL A 357 -9.07 -24.95 9.37
CA VAL A 357 -9.39 -26.15 8.57
C VAL A 357 -9.91 -27.27 9.46
N VAL A 358 -9.26 -27.54 10.60
CA VAL A 358 -9.66 -28.62 11.52
C VAL A 358 -10.98 -28.29 12.23
N GLU A 359 -11.17 -27.06 12.71
CA GLU A 359 -12.44 -26.65 13.33
C GLU A 359 -13.61 -26.73 12.34
N ARG A 360 -13.39 -26.25 11.11
CA ARG A 360 -14.39 -26.36 10.05
C ARG A 360 -14.72 -27.81 9.73
N ALA A 361 -13.71 -28.68 9.66
CA ALA A 361 -13.91 -30.11 9.41
C ALA A 361 -14.65 -30.79 10.56
N ALA A 362 -14.38 -30.42 11.82
CA ALA A 362 -15.06 -30.97 12.99
C ALA A 362 -16.56 -30.68 12.94
N ILE A 363 -16.97 -29.45 12.61
CA ILE A 363 -18.40 -29.09 12.47
C ILE A 363 -19.04 -29.83 11.30
N LEU A 364 -18.35 -29.94 10.16
CA LEU A 364 -18.87 -30.66 9.00
C LEU A 364 -19.02 -32.16 9.26
N ALA A 365 -18.18 -32.74 10.12
CA ALA A 365 -18.24 -34.15 10.49
C ALA A 365 -19.42 -34.51 11.42
N GLU A 366 -20.09 -33.52 12.01
CA GLU A 366 -21.31 -33.73 12.80
C GLU A 366 -22.52 -34.12 11.92
N TYR A 367 -22.46 -33.82 10.61
CA TYR A 367 -23.51 -34.18 9.67
C TYR A 367 -23.41 -35.65 9.25
N LYS A 368 -24.55 -36.33 9.22
CA LYS A 368 -24.62 -37.73 8.79
C LYS A 368 -24.29 -37.90 7.30
N ASN A 369 -24.81 -37.01 6.45
CA ASN A 369 -24.50 -36.95 5.02
C ASN A 369 -24.01 -35.55 4.66
N ALA A 370 -23.12 -35.43 3.67
CA ALA A 370 -22.57 -34.14 3.23
C ALA A 370 -23.66 -33.13 2.80
N ASP A 371 -24.71 -33.61 2.11
CA ASP A 371 -25.82 -32.77 1.65
C ASP A 371 -26.64 -32.17 2.80
N ASP A 372 -26.61 -32.80 3.99
CA ASP A 372 -27.33 -32.29 5.17
C ASP A 372 -26.78 -30.93 5.64
N ALA A 373 -25.56 -30.57 5.24
CA ALA A 373 -24.91 -29.31 5.58
C ALA A 373 -25.42 -28.10 4.76
N PHE A 374 -26.25 -28.32 3.72
CA PHE A 374 -26.65 -27.26 2.78
C PHE A 374 -28.16 -27.01 2.70
N ASN A 375 -28.55 -25.74 2.68
CA ASN A 375 -29.89 -25.28 2.33
C ASN A 375 -29.95 -24.87 0.86
N THR A 376 -31.03 -25.23 0.17
CA THR A 376 -31.35 -24.69 -1.16
C THR A 376 -31.93 -23.29 -1.01
N ILE A 377 -31.32 -22.31 -1.71
CA ILE A 377 -31.69 -20.90 -1.67
C ILE A 377 -32.07 -20.45 -3.09
N SER A 378 -33.24 -19.82 -3.22
CA SER A 378 -33.68 -19.23 -4.49
C SER A 378 -33.02 -17.86 -4.71
N PHE A 379 -32.68 -17.57 -5.96
CA PHE A 379 -32.25 -16.23 -6.37
C PHE A 379 -33.38 -15.20 -6.20
N LYS A 380 -33.05 -13.92 -6.07
CA LYS A 380 -34.04 -12.86 -5.76
C LYS A 380 -34.50 -12.07 -6.99
N ASP A 381 -33.71 -12.07 -8.05
CA ASP A 381 -33.75 -11.09 -9.14
C ASP A 381 -33.47 -11.69 -10.53
N GLY A 382 -33.36 -13.01 -10.65
CA GLY A 382 -33.19 -13.67 -11.95
C GLY A 382 -34.46 -13.64 -12.79
N SER A 383 -34.27 -13.68 -14.12
CA SER A 383 -35.33 -13.54 -15.12
C SER A 383 -35.95 -14.87 -15.58
N LYS A 384 -35.50 -16.01 -15.04
CA LYS A 384 -35.93 -17.35 -15.41
C LYS A 384 -36.82 -17.98 -14.32
N LYS A 385 -37.12 -19.28 -14.45
CA LYS A 385 -37.97 -20.03 -13.51
C LYS A 385 -37.49 -19.86 -12.06
N TYR A 386 -38.43 -19.73 -11.12
CA TYR A 386 -38.15 -19.51 -9.70
C TYR A 386 -37.21 -18.32 -9.41
N ARG A 387 -37.21 -17.30 -10.27
CA ARG A 387 -36.32 -16.14 -10.20
C ARG A 387 -34.83 -16.49 -10.35
N GLY A 388 -34.51 -17.64 -10.94
CA GLY A 388 -33.13 -18.03 -11.28
C GLY A 388 -32.58 -17.31 -12.51
N TYR A 389 -31.28 -17.45 -12.75
CA TYR A 389 -30.63 -17.00 -14.00
C TYR A 389 -30.58 -18.09 -15.08
N ASP A 390 -30.84 -19.33 -14.69
CA ASP A 390 -30.92 -20.51 -15.55
C ASP A 390 -32.19 -21.32 -15.22
N ASN A 391 -32.72 -22.09 -16.18
CA ASN A 391 -33.93 -22.88 -15.98
C ASN A 391 -33.68 -24.21 -15.23
N GLU A 392 -32.50 -24.81 -15.41
CA GLU A 392 -32.08 -26.05 -14.75
C GLU A 392 -31.40 -25.75 -13.41
N PHE A 393 -30.50 -24.76 -13.37
CA PHE A 393 -29.78 -24.33 -12.18
C PHE A 393 -30.39 -23.05 -11.58
N ASN A 394 -31.66 -23.14 -11.17
CA ASN A 394 -32.45 -22.01 -10.68
C ASN A 394 -32.33 -21.73 -9.17
N HIS A 395 -31.46 -22.44 -8.46
CA HIS A 395 -31.16 -22.24 -7.03
C HIS A 395 -29.65 -22.33 -6.79
N PHE A 396 -29.19 -21.83 -5.65
CA PHE A 396 -27.83 -22.05 -5.14
C PHE A 396 -27.89 -22.66 -3.73
N TYR A 397 -26.75 -23.17 -3.26
CA TYR A 397 -26.66 -23.83 -1.96
C TYR A 397 -25.91 -22.96 -0.97
N GLY A 398 -26.52 -22.70 0.18
CA GLY A 398 -25.88 -22.03 1.32
C GLY A 398 -25.67 -23.01 2.47
N LEU A 399 -24.67 -22.76 3.31
CA LEU A 399 -24.44 -23.57 4.51
C LEU A 399 -25.61 -23.38 5.49
N LYS A 400 -26.11 -24.47 6.09
CA LYS A 400 -27.18 -24.39 7.11
C LYS A 400 -26.69 -23.79 8.42
N ASN A 401 -25.46 -24.11 8.79
CA ASN A 401 -24.84 -23.67 10.03
C ASN A 401 -23.86 -22.53 9.73
N ASP A 402 -24.25 -21.31 10.10
CA ASP A 402 -23.44 -20.12 9.88
C ASP A 402 -22.10 -20.16 10.60
N LYS A 403 -21.94 -20.94 11.68
CA LYS A 403 -20.65 -21.10 12.38
C LYS A 403 -19.54 -21.64 11.49
N ILE A 404 -19.88 -22.36 10.43
CA ILE A 404 -18.91 -22.84 9.45
C ILE A 404 -18.19 -21.65 8.78
N ASN A 405 -18.88 -20.50 8.64
CA ASN A 405 -18.31 -19.30 8.05
C ASN A 405 -17.34 -18.55 8.98
N ASP A 406 -17.37 -18.81 10.29
CA ASP A 406 -16.46 -18.18 11.26
C ASP A 406 -14.99 -18.63 11.04
N PHE A 407 -14.79 -19.75 10.34
CA PHE A 407 -13.47 -20.29 10.02
C PHE A 407 -12.97 -19.92 8.62
N ASN A 408 -13.71 -19.08 7.89
CA ASN A 408 -13.22 -18.51 6.63
C ASN A 408 -12.10 -17.51 6.93
N LEU A 409 -11.06 -17.52 6.10
CA LEU A 409 -9.90 -16.65 6.26
C LEU A 409 -9.70 -15.80 5.01
N LEU A 410 -9.62 -14.48 5.19
CA LEU A 410 -9.19 -13.54 4.16
C LEU A 410 -7.82 -13.00 4.56
N VAL A 411 -6.83 -13.20 3.70
CA VAL A 411 -5.47 -12.68 3.89
C VAL A 411 -5.24 -11.56 2.89
N ALA A 412 -4.85 -10.38 3.37
CA ALA A 412 -4.60 -9.21 2.56
C ALA A 412 -3.24 -8.58 2.92
N SER A 413 -2.60 -7.93 1.94
CA SER A 413 -1.36 -7.19 2.12
C SER A 413 -1.31 -6.04 1.12
N SER A 414 -0.76 -4.90 1.54
CA SER A 414 -0.49 -3.74 0.67
C SER A 414 0.74 -3.93 -0.22
N ASN A 415 1.43 -5.06 -0.10
CA ASN A 415 2.60 -5.41 -0.91
C ASN A 415 2.33 -6.72 -1.68
N ASN A 416 2.29 -6.62 -3.01
CA ASN A 416 2.09 -7.75 -3.93
C ASN A 416 3.15 -8.84 -3.74
N ALA A 417 4.42 -8.49 -3.49
CA ALA A 417 5.46 -9.48 -3.24
C ALA A 417 5.20 -10.28 -1.97
N ALA A 418 4.60 -9.67 -0.94
CA ALA A 418 4.21 -10.40 0.27
C ALA A 418 3.02 -11.34 0.01
N VAL A 419 2.05 -10.93 -0.81
CA VAL A 419 0.96 -11.83 -1.26
C VAL A 419 1.53 -12.99 -2.07
N GLU A 420 2.42 -12.70 -3.01
CA GLU A 420 3.07 -13.71 -3.85
C GLU A 420 3.84 -14.73 -2.99
N ASN A 421 4.63 -14.26 -2.02
CA ASN A 421 5.34 -15.14 -1.08
C ASN A 421 4.38 -16.05 -0.30
N ILE A 422 3.27 -15.50 0.22
CA ILE A 422 2.23 -16.26 0.93
C ILE A 422 1.62 -17.32 -0.01
N THR A 423 1.22 -16.95 -1.22
CA THR A 423 0.56 -17.87 -2.17
C THR A 423 1.49 -18.96 -2.70
N LYS A 424 2.80 -18.69 -2.85
CA LYS A 424 3.80 -19.70 -3.20
C LYS A 424 4.03 -20.71 -2.08
N GLU A 425 3.89 -20.28 -0.83
CA GLU A 425 4.10 -21.14 0.34
C GLU A 425 2.84 -21.89 0.81
N LEU A 426 1.64 -21.46 0.40
CA LEU A 426 0.36 -21.91 0.96
C LEU A 426 -0.64 -22.38 -0.11
N PRO A 427 -0.78 -23.70 -0.34
CA PRO A 427 0.07 -24.80 0.15
C PRO A 427 1.18 -25.18 -0.85
N ASP A 428 2.44 -25.21 -0.39
CA ASP A 428 3.50 -25.94 -1.10
C ASP A 428 3.46 -27.44 -0.77
N TYR A 429 3.06 -28.26 -1.75
CA TYR A 429 2.88 -29.71 -1.57
C TYR A 429 4.17 -30.40 -1.12
N ALA A 430 5.31 -30.05 -1.71
CA ALA A 430 6.59 -30.68 -1.36
C ALA A 430 6.95 -30.43 0.12
N SER A 431 6.82 -29.18 0.58
CA SER A 431 7.02 -28.81 1.98
C SER A 431 6.04 -29.49 2.94
N LEU A 432 4.77 -29.64 2.54
CA LEU A 432 3.77 -30.37 3.35
C LEU A 432 4.16 -31.84 3.50
N MET A 433 4.53 -32.50 2.40
CA MET A 433 4.92 -33.91 2.39
C MET A 433 6.19 -34.16 3.19
N ASP A 434 7.17 -33.25 3.11
CA ASP A 434 8.38 -33.28 3.93
C ASP A 434 8.05 -33.07 5.42
N GLY A 435 7.12 -32.15 5.72
CA GLY A 435 6.65 -31.87 7.08
C GLY A 435 5.99 -33.06 7.76
N ILE A 436 5.35 -33.94 7.00
CA ILE A 436 4.80 -35.22 7.49
C ILE A 436 5.74 -36.40 7.20
N ASP A 437 7.02 -36.20 6.91
CA ASP A 437 7.95 -37.31 6.65
C ASP A 437 8.50 -37.94 7.94
N SER A 438 7.64 -38.66 8.65
CA SER A 438 7.98 -39.40 9.86
C SER A 438 7.36 -40.81 9.82
N LYS A 439 7.89 -41.74 10.63
CA LYS A 439 7.30 -43.08 10.76
C LYS A 439 5.86 -43.02 11.30
N GLU A 440 5.56 -42.10 12.20
CA GLU A 440 4.27 -41.91 12.88
C GLU A 440 3.16 -41.40 11.94
N THR A 441 3.55 -40.73 10.85
CA THR A 441 2.63 -40.15 9.87
C THR A 441 2.46 -41.02 8.61
N SER A 442 3.05 -42.23 8.59
CA SER A 442 2.98 -43.16 7.45
C SER A 442 1.55 -43.55 7.09
N GLU A 443 0.69 -43.80 8.09
CA GLU A 443 -0.74 -44.08 7.89
C GLU A 443 -1.51 -42.87 7.34
N ILE A 444 -1.16 -41.67 7.81
CA ILE A 444 -1.75 -40.42 7.31
C ILE A 444 -1.35 -40.19 5.84
N LYS A 445 -0.10 -40.47 5.46
CA LYS A 445 0.34 -40.40 4.06
C LYS A 445 -0.43 -41.35 3.15
N GLU A 446 -0.81 -42.53 3.63
CA GLU A 446 -1.63 -43.47 2.86
C GLU A 446 -3.04 -42.92 2.58
N LEU A 447 -3.63 -42.17 3.53
CA LEU A 447 -4.93 -41.52 3.35
C LEU A 447 -4.91 -40.45 2.24
N PHE A 448 -3.78 -39.77 2.03
CA PHE A 448 -3.63 -38.74 0.99
C PHE A 448 -3.15 -39.27 -0.37
N ASN A 449 -2.92 -40.59 -0.50
CA ASN A 449 -2.47 -41.19 -1.75
C ASN A 449 -3.62 -41.28 -2.76
N GLN A 450 -3.88 -40.17 -3.45
CA GLN A 450 -4.97 -40.00 -4.43
C GLN A 450 -4.96 -41.04 -5.57
N ARG A 451 -3.86 -41.78 -5.79
CA ARG A 451 -3.81 -42.86 -6.79
C ARG A 451 -4.65 -44.09 -6.45
N LYS A 452 -5.12 -44.24 -5.20
CA LYS A 452 -6.01 -45.35 -4.80
C LYS A 452 -7.51 -45.01 -4.88
N GLN A 453 -7.87 -43.76 -5.17
CA GLN A 453 -9.27 -43.30 -5.28
C GLN A 453 -9.58 -42.71 -6.67
N GLU A 454 -9.11 -43.35 -7.75
CA GLU A 454 -9.82 -43.28 -9.03
C GLU A 454 -11.13 -44.09 -8.94
N THR A 455 -12.01 -43.71 -8.02
CA THR A 455 -13.45 -43.98 -8.20
C THR A 455 -13.99 -42.79 -8.96
N GLU A 456 -14.46 -43.01 -10.19
CA GLU A 456 -15.22 -42.02 -10.95
C GLU A 456 -16.20 -41.32 -10.00
N LEU A 457 -16.01 -40.02 -9.78
CA LEU A 457 -17.01 -39.14 -9.18
C LEU A 457 -18.20 -39.09 -10.14
N SER A 458 -19.08 -40.10 -10.06
CA SER A 458 -20.33 -40.11 -10.79
C SER A 458 -21.33 -39.22 -10.06
N PHE A 459 -21.42 -37.97 -10.51
CA PHE A 459 -22.53 -37.10 -10.11
C PHE A 459 -23.82 -37.66 -10.70
N ARG A 460 -24.57 -38.43 -9.92
CA ARG A 460 -25.97 -38.75 -10.26
C ARG A 460 -26.80 -37.51 -10.01
N VAL A 461 -26.92 -36.67 -11.04
CA VAL A 461 -27.99 -35.68 -11.12
C VAL A 461 -29.31 -36.46 -11.21
N ARG A 462 -30.18 -36.32 -10.22
CA ARG A 462 -31.56 -36.83 -10.26
C ARG A 462 -32.51 -35.70 -10.56
#